data_AF-A0A0D2GTJ5-F1
#
_entry.id   AF-A0A0D2GTJ5-F1
#
_cell.length_a   1.000
_cell.length_b   1.000
_cell.length_c   1.000
_cell.angle_alpha   90.00
_cell.angle_beta   90.00
_cell.angle_gamma   90.00
#
_symmetry.space_group_name_H-M   'P 1'
#
loop_
_entity.id
_entity.type
_entity.pdbx_description
1 polymer ?
#
loop_
_entity_poly.entity_id
_entity_poly.type
_entity_poly.pdbx_seq_one_letter_code
_entity_poly.pdbx_strand_id
1 'polypeptide(L)' 'MADAETKAALRAKFDKLTPEDFASVAGNKDGLAEKVAAAYSISKEEALKQIDEVFAK' A
#
# COMPACT_ATOMS: atom_id res chain seq x y z
N MET A 1 17.54 -2.48 3.57
CA MET A 1 16.97 -3.73 3.01
C MET A 1 15.49 -3.93 3.37
N ALA A 2 14.90 -3.13 4.28
CA ALA A 2 13.47 -3.25 4.66
C ALA A 2 12.47 -2.82 3.56
N ASP A 3 12.83 -1.86 2.70
CA ASP A 3 11.91 -1.30 1.69
C ASP A 3 11.45 -2.29 0.60
N ALA A 4 12.23 -3.34 0.34
CA ALA A 4 11.91 -4.32 -0.69
C ALA A 4 10.86 -5.34 -0.20
N GLU A 5 10.97 -5.76 1.07
CA GLU A 5 10.11 -6.80 1.65
C GLU A 5 8.72 -6.24 1.98
N THR A 6 8.66 -5.03 2.54
CA THR A 6 7.40 -4.29 2.75
C THR A 6 6.68 -3.99 1.44
N LYS A 7 7.39 -3.56 0.39
CA LYS A 7 6.79 -3.40 -0.95
C LYS A 7 6.27 -4.72 -1.54
N ALA A 8 6.99 -5.81 -1.34
CA ALA A 8 6.57 -7.12 -1.83
C ALA A 8 5.31 -7.61 -1.09
N ALA A 9 5.26 -7.46 0.23
CA ALA A 9 4.10 -7.81 1.05
C ALA A 9 2.88 -6.92 0.75
N LEU A 10 3.09 -5.62 0.54
CA LEU A 10 2.04 -4.69 0.08
C LEU A 10 1.47 -5.12 -1.26
N ARG A 11 2.32 -5.42 -2.25
CA ARG A 11 1.87 -5.88 -3.58
C ARG A 11 1.17 -7.24 -3.51
N ALA A 12 1.61 -8.14 -2.65
CA ALA A 12 0.96 -9.43 -2.44
C ALA A 12 -0.42 -9.29 -1.77
N LYS A 13 -0.56 -8.35 -0.82
CA LYS A 13 -1.83 -8.07 -0.13
C LYS A 13 -2.78 -7.23 -0.98
N PHE A 14 -2.21 -6.33 -1.78
CA PHE A 14 -2.89 -5.42 -2.67
C PHE A 14 -2.71 -5.81 -4.15
N ASP A 15 -3.08 -7.04 -4.52
CA ASP A 15 -3.02 -7.57 -5.90
C ASP A 15 -3.73 -6.68 -6.94
N LYS A 16 -4.76 -5.92 -6.54
CA LYS A 16 -5.45 -4.96 -7.43
C LYS A 16 -4.63 -3.69 -7.73
N LEU A 17 -3.54 -3.46 -7.02
CA LEU A 17 -2.69 -2.29 -7.19
C LEU A 17 -1.37 -2.68 -7.84
N THR A 18 -1.02 -1.94 -8.89
CA THR A 18 0.19 -2.24 -9.64
C THR A 18 1.44 -1.85 -8.86
N PRO A 19 2.55 -2.58 -9.08
CA PRO A 19 3.83 -2.25 -8.48
C PRO A 19 4.30 -0.82 -8.78
N GLU A 20 3.91 -0.28 -9.93
CA GLU A 20 4.16 1.10 -10.34
C GLU A 20 3.39 2.10 -9.48
N ASP A 21 2.16 1.79 -9.07
CA ASP A 21 1.37 2.66 -8.20
C ASP A 21 2.01 2.82 -6.83
N PHE A 22 2.46 1.70 -6.23
CA PHE A 22 3.29 1.69 -5.02
C PHE A 22 4.65 2.39 -5.19
N ALA A 23 5.18 2.43 -6.41
CA ALA A 23 6.43 3.11 -6.71
C ALA A 23 6.23 4.61 -6.93
N SER A 24 5.11 5.04 -7.51
CA SER A 24 4.75 6.45 -7.70
C SER A 24 4.44 7.14 -6.37
N VAL A 25 3.90 6.40 -5.41
CA VAL A 25 3.67 6.89 -4.03
C VAL A 25 4.89 6.68 -3.13
N ALA A 26 6.11 6.50 -3.66
CA ALA A 26 7.36 6.23 -2.94
C ALA A 26 7.55 7.11 -1.67
N GLY A 27 7.12 6.59 -0.51
CA GLY A 27 7.20 7.28 0.78
C GLY A 27 5.94 8.05 1.20
N ASN A 28 4.93 8.15 0.34
CA ASN A 28 3.64 8.78 0.63
C ASN A 28 2.57 7.74 0.97
N LYS A 29 2.48 7.38 2.26
CA LYS A 29 1.45 6.45 2.78
C LYS A 29 0.02 6.91 2.46
N ASP A 30 -0.23 8.22 2.45
CA ASP A 30 -1.55 8.79 2.14
C ASP A 30 -1.95 8.55 0.68
N GLY A 31 -1.04 8.83 -0.25
CA GLY A 31 -1.28 8.58 -1.68
C GLY A 31 -1.48 7.10 -1.97
N LEU A 32 -0.75 6.24 -1.24
CA LEU A 32 -0.95 4.81 -1.34
C LEU A 32 -2.30 4.37 -0.79
N ALA A 33 -2.72 4.93 0.34
CA ALA A 33 -3.99 4.63 0.97
C ALA A 33 -5.18 5.05 0.12
N GLU A 34 -5.09 6.16 -0.61
CA GLU A 34 -6.15 6.57 -1.55
C GLU A 34 -6.26 5.60 -2.73
N LYS A 35 -5.12 5.17 -3.28
CA LYS A 35 -5.08 4.18 -4.36
C LYS A 35 -5.63 2.83 -3.90
N VAL A 36 -5.26 2.39 -2.70
CA VAL A 36 -5.79 1.17 -2.07
C VAL A 36 -7.29 1.31 -1.81
N ALA A 37 -7.72 2.40 -1.19
CA ALA A 37 -9.11 2.69 -0.90
C ALA A 37 -9.96 2.66 -2.17
N ALA A 38 -9.50 3.29 -3.25
CA ALA A 38 -10.19 3.30 -4.54
C ALA A 38 -10.21 1.92 -5.22
N ALA A 39 -9.08 1.20 -5.24
CA ALA A 39 -8.97 -0.11 -5.89
C ALA A 39 -9.79 -1.20 -5.16
N TYR A 40 -9.81 -1.13 -3.83
CA TYR A 40 -10.52 -2.08 -2.98
C TYR A 40 -11.93 -1.62 -2.60
N SER A 41 -12.31 -0.39 -2.95
CA SER A 41 -13.57 0.25 -2.54
C SER A 41 -13.76 0.19 -1.01
N ILE A 42 -12.69 0.42 -0.27
CA ILE A 42 -12.65 0.47 1.21
C ILE A 42 -12.37 1.90 1.68
N SER A 43 -12.58 2.16 2.97
CA SER A 43 -12.25 3.47 3.56
C SER A 43 -10.74 3.72 3.55
N LYS A 44 -10.35 5.00 3.40
CA LYS A 44 -8.95 5.44 3.49
C LYS A 44 -8.29 5.03 4.80
N GLU A 45 -9.03 5.02 5.92
CA GLU A 45 -8.56 4.49 7.21
C GLU A 45 -8.22 3.00 7.16
N GLU A 46 -9.06 2.17 6.53
CA GLU A 46 -8.85 0.73 6.41
C GLU A 46 -7.63 0.44 5.50
N ALA A 47 -7.52 1.21 4.42
CA ALA A 47 -6.37 1.19 3.52
C ALA A 47 -5.07 1.58 4.24
N LEU A 48 -5.08 2.70 4.99
CA LEU A 48 -3.95 3.16 5.81
C LEU A 48 -3.54 2.09 6.81
N LYS A 49 -4.50 1.48 7.52
CA LYS A 49 -4.23 0.40 8.48
C LYS A 49 -3.52 -0.78 7.82
N GLN A 50 -4.02 -1.24 6.67
CA GLN A 50 -3.38 -2.36 5.97
C GLN A 50 -1.99 -1.99 5.45
N ILE A 51 -1.79 -0.76 5.01
CA ILE A 51 -0.47 -0.27 4.59
C ILE A 51 0.48 -0.22 5.79
N ASP A 52 0.02 0.35 6.91
CA ASP A 52 0.82 0.53 8.12
C ASP A 52 1.17 -0.81 8.78
N GLU A 53 0.23 -1.76 8.81
CA GLU A 53 0.46 -3.12 9.30
C GLU A 53 1.53 -3.84 8.47
N VAL A 54 1.60 -3.58 7.17
CA VAL A 54 2.68 -4.12 6.34
C VAL A 54 3.99 -3.36 6.58
N PHE A 55 3.96 -2.02 6.65
CA PHE A 55 5.16 -1.18 6.88
C PHE A 55 5.78 -1.35 8.28
N ALA A 56 4.99 -1.74 9.29
CA ALA A 56 5.43 -1.92 10.66
C ALA A 56 6.09 -3.29 10.92
N LYS A 57 6.14 -4.17 9.91
CA LYS A 57 6.70 -5.51 9.97
C LYS A 57 8.06 -5.58 9.28
#